data_AF-A0A314L2Q5-F1
#
_entry.id   AF-A0A314L2Q5-F1
#
_cell.length_a   1.000
_cell.length_b   1.000
_cell.length_c   1.000
_cell.angle_alpha   90.00
_cell.angle_beta   90.00
_cell.angle_gamma   90.00
#
_symmetry.space_group_name_H-M   'P 1'
#
loop_
_entity.id
_entity.type
_entity.pdbx_description
1 polymer ?
#
loop_
_entity_poly.entity_id
_entity_poly.type
_entity_poly.pdbx_seq_one_letter_code
_entity_poly.pdbx_strand_id
1 'polypeptide(L)' 'MKFATQVWHPNISSQSGAICLDILKDQWSPALALKTALLSVQALLSTPQPDDPQDAVVAQQYLRLSDLCWHSSLLD' A
#
# COMPACT_ATOMS: atom_id res chain seq x y z
N MET A 1 6.58 -4.68 -10.40
CA MET A 1 6.10 -3.30 -10.63
C MET A 1 6.73 -2.39 -9.58
N LYS A 2 7.10 -1.16 -9.93
CA LYS A 2 7.63 -0.19 -8.95
C LYS A 2 7.19 1.23 -9.27
N PHE A 3 7.06 2.06 -8.25
CA PHE A 3 6.87 3.48 -8.41
C PHE A 3 8.18 4.17 -8.79
N ALA A 4 8.13 5.06 -9.77
CA ALA A 4 9.26 5.95 -10.08
C ALA A 4 9.29 7.15 -9.11
N THR A 5 8.12 7.64 -8.73
CA THR A 5 7.96 8.67 -7.72
C THR A 5 8.17 8.08 -6.32
N GLN A 6 8.77 8.85 -5.41
CA GLN A 6 8.80 8.46 -4.00
C GLN A 6 7.38 8.50 -3.43
N VAL A 7 6.97 7.41 -2.78
CA VAL A 7 5.65 7.28 -2.17
C VAL A 7 5.84 6.84 -0.73
N TRP A 8 5.22 7.57 0.19
CA TRP A 8 5.16 7.19 1.59
C TRP A 8 3.91 6.34 1.80
N HIS A 9 4.06 5.02 1.91
CA HIS A 9 2.94 4.09 2.05
C HIS A 9 3.42 2.75 2.67
N PRO A 10 2.69 2.14 3.63
CA PRO A 10 3.11 0.89 4.30
C PRO A 10 3.44 -0.27 3.35
N ASN A 11 2.68 -0.40 2.25
CA ASN A 11 2.86 -1.47 1.26
C ASN A 11 3.74 -1.08 0.06
N ILE A 12 4.47 0.04 0.14
CA ILE A 12 5.42 0.45 -0.90
C ILE A 12 6.77 0.72 -0.24
N SER A 13 7.85 0.15 -0.78
CA SER A 13 9.20 0.43 -0.27
C SER A 13 9.56 1.90 -0.44
N SER A 14 9.82 2.60 0.66
CA SER A 14 10.24 4.02 0.63
C SER A 14 11.58 4.25 -0.08
N GLN A 15 12.43 3.22 -0.13
CA GLN A 15 13.78 3.28 -0.71
C GLN A 15 13.79 2.95 -2.20
N SER A 16 12.97 1.99 -2.63
CA SER A 16 13.04 1.41 -3.98
C SER A 16 11.77 1.60 -4.82
N GLY A 17 10.67 2.03 -4.20
CA GLY A 17 9.34 2.09 -4.82
C GLY A 17 8.74 0.71 -5.13
N ALA A 18 9.36 -0.38 -4.67
CA ALA A 18 8.87 -1.74 -4.90
C ALA A 18 7.52 -2.00 -4.24
N ILE A 19 6.69 -2.78 -4.92
CA ILE A 19 5.38 -3.24 -4.45
C ILE A 19 5.37 -4.76 -4.57
N CYS A 20 4.96 -5.45 -3.52
CA CYS A 20 4.64 -6.88 -3.60
C CYS A 20 3.18 -7.03 -4.01
N LEU A 21 2.91 -7.56 -5.20
CA LEU A 21 1.55 -7.74 -5.70
C LEU A 21 1.37 -9.18 -6.15
N ASP A 22 0.89 -10.04 -5.24
CA ASP A 22 0.65 -11.46 -5.50
C ASP A 22 -0.51 -11.73 -6.48
N ILE A 23 -1.24 -10.69 -6.85
CA ILE A 23 -2.46 -10.71 -7.69
C ILE A 23 -2.16 -11.13 -9.14
N LEU A 24 -0.90 -11.13 -9.57
CA LEU A 24 -0.50 -11.48 -10.94
C LEU A 24 -0.26 -12.99 -11.18
N LYS A 25 -0.41 -13.85 -10.17
CA LYS A 25 0.02 -15.26 -10.29
C LYS A 25 -0.98 -16.20 -11.01
N ASP A 26 -2.30 -16.06 -10.81
CA ASP A 26 -3.22 -17.18 -11.11
C ASP A 26 -4.21 -17.01 -12.28
N GLN A 27 -4.36 -15.81 -12.89
CA GLN A 27 -5.29 -15.57 -14.01
C GLN A 27 -4.67 -14.61 -15.06
N TRP A 28 -3.76 -15.14 -15.90
CA TRP A 28 -2.99 -14.32 -16.83
C TRP A 28 -3.66 -14.13 -18.19
N SER A 29 -3.92 -12.86 -18.53
CA SER A 29 -4.22 -12.37 -19.88
C SER A 29 -3.48 -11.03 -20.06
N PRO A 30 -2.67 -10.80 -21.11
CA PRO A 30 -1.77 -9.63 -21.20
C PRO A 30 -2.47 -8.27 -21.07
N ALA A 31 -3.68 -8.14 -21.64
CA ALA A 31 -4.46 -6.90 -21.60
C ALA A 31 -5.29 -6.76 -20.32
N LEU A 32 -5.81 -7.87 -19.78
CA LEU A 32 -6.58 -7.87 -18.54
C LEU A 32 -5.67 -7.63 -17.33
N ALA A 33 -4.45 -8.17 -17.37
CA ALA A 33 -3.47 -8.10 -16.28
C ALA A 33 -3.02 -6.67 -15.97
N LEU A 34 -2.80 -5.81 -16.97
CA LEU A 34 -2.37 -4.43 -16.71
C LEU A 34 -3.48 -3.58 -16.08
N LYS A 35 -4.70 -3.66 -16.61
CA LYS A 35 -5.85 -2.93 -16.04
C LYS A 35 -6.14 -3.40 -14.62
N THR A 36 -6.18 -4.71 -14.39
CA THR A 36 -6.41 -5.29 -13.06
C THR A 36 -5.28 -4.96 -12.09
N ALA A 37 -4.02 -4.96 -12.53
CA ALA A 37 -2.88 -4.55 -11.71
C ALA A 37 -2.99 -3.07 -11.29
N LEU A 38 -3.32 -2.17 -12.21
CA LEU A 38 -3.49 -0.75 -11.91
C LEU A 38 -4.67 -0.50 -10.96
N LEU A 39 -5.80 -1.18 -11.15
CA LEU A 39 -6.95 -1.11 -10.24
C LEU A 39 -6.59 -1.63 -8.84
N SER A 40 -5.80 -2.71 -8.77
CA SER A 40 -5.34 -3.26 -7.50
C SER A 40 -4.38 -2.30 -6.78
N VAL A 41 -3.48 -1.65 -7.52
CA VAL A 41 -2.60 -0.61 -6.97
C VAL A 41 -3.42 0.59 -6.49
N GLN A 42 -4.44 1.02 -7.23
CA GLN A 42 -5.33 2.10 -6.81
C GLN A 42 -6.10 1.76 -5.53
N ALA A 43 -6.61 0.53 -5.43
CA ALA A 43 -7.26 0.02 -4.23
C ALA A 43 -6.28 0.01 -3.05
N LEU A 44 -5.06 -0.51 -3.25
CA LEU A 44 -4.02 -0.56 -2.22
C LEU A 44 -3.64 0.83 -1.70
N LEU A 45 -3.54 1.83 -2.59
CA LEU A 45 -3.27 3.22 -2.20
C LEU A 45 -4.42 3.86 -1.41
N SER A 46 -5.65 3.38 -1.61
CA SER A 46 -6.84 3.89 -0.91
C SER A 46 -7.04 3.22 0.45
N THR A 47 -6.60 1.97 0.59
CA THR A 47 -6.72 1.17 1.81
C THR A 47 -5.38 0.52 2.15
N PRO A 48 -4.51 1.21 2.91
CA PRO A 48 -3.22 0.66 3.33
C PRO A 48 -3.41 -0.59 4.21
N GLN A 49 -2.52 -1.57 4.07
CA GLN A 49 -2.49 -2.77 4.91
C GLN A 49 -1.23 -2.79 5.79
N PRO A 50 -1.25 -2.15 6.97
CA PRO A 50 -0.08 -2.05 7.83
C PRO A 50 0.33 -3.37 8.50
N ASP A 51 -0.56 -4.37 8.55
CA ASP A 51 -0.29 -5.70 9.13
C ASP A 51 0.55 -6.60 8.21
N ASP A 52 0.60 -6.30 6.91
CA ASP A 52 1.45 -6.98 5.92
C ASP A 52 2.28 -5.95 5.12
N PRO A 53 3.26 -5.29 5.77
CA PRO A 53 3.91 -4.13 5.18
C PRO A 53 5.08 -4.52 4.27
N GLN A 54 5.24 -3.74 3.20
CA GLN A 54 6.48 -3.75 2.43
C GLN A 54 7.58 -2.93 3.11
N ASP A 55 7.19 -1.92 3.89
CA ASP A 55 8.08 -1.04 4.65
C ASP A 55 7.62 -0.99 6.12
N ALA A 56 8.35 -1.72 6.98
CA ALA A 56 8.00 -1.86 8.38
C ALA A 56 8.06 -0.52 9.16
N VAL A 57 8.96 0.39 8.78
CA VAL A 57 9.10 1.68 9.45
C VAL A 57 7.88 2.56 9.14
N VAL A 58 7.49 2.61 7.87
CA VAL A 58 6.30 3.36 7.44
C VAL A 58 5.03 2.79 8.07
N ALA A 59 4.89 1.47 8.16
CA ALA A 59 3.76 0.83 8.82
C ALA A 59 3.63 1.19 10.30
N GLN A 60 4.74 1.18 11.05
CA GLN A 60 4.75 1.59 12.46
C GLN A 60 4.35 3.06 12.64
N GLN A 61 4.83 3.94 11.75
CA GLN A 61 4.45 5.36 11.75
C GLN A 61 2.96 5.53 11.43
N TYR A 62 2.46 4.81 10.43
CA TYR A 62 1.04 4.83 10.03
C TYR A 62 0.12 4.42 11.18
N LEU A 63 0.39 3.29 11.85
CA LEU A 63 -0.41 2.81 12.97
C LEU A 63 -0.44 3.83 14.12
N ARG A 64 0.73 4.36 14.51
CA ARG A 64 0.82 5.39 15.55
C ARG A 64 -0.01 6.64 15.22
N LEU A 65 0.07 7.12 13.99
CA LEU A 65 -0.71 8.29 13.55
C LEU A 65 -2.20 8.00 13.51
N SER A 66 -2.58 6.80 13.07
CA SER A 66 -3.98 6.38 13.07
C SER A 66 -4.53 6.35 14.49
N ASP A 67 -3.80 5.78 15.46
CA ASP A 67 -4.19 5.76 16.87
C ASP A 67 -4.36 7.17 17.44
N LEU A 68 -3.49 8.11 17.09
CA LEU A 68 -3.62 9.52 17.50
C LEU A 68 -4.87 10.18 16.91
N CYS A 69 -5.19 9.90 15.64
CA CYS A 69 -6.38 10.42 14.98
C CYS A 69 -7.65 9.86 15.65
N TRP A 70 -7.69 8.56 15.96
CA TRP A 70 -8.78 7.93 16.70
C TRP A 70 -8.94 8.52 18.12
N HIS A 71 -7.85 8.74 18.85
CA HIS A 71 -7.93 9.33 20.19
C HIS A 71 -8.39 10.79 20.17
N SER A 72 -7.97 11.57 19.16
CA SER A 72 -8.45 12.96 19.02
C SER A 72 -9.93 13.01 18.70
N SER A 73 -10.45 12.11 17.87
CA SER A 73 -11.88 12.07 17.50
C SER A 73 -12.81 11.54 18.60
N LEU A 74 -12.27 10.91 19.65
CA LEU A 74 -13.04 10.44 20.81
C LEU A 74 -13.08 11.47 21.95
N LEU A 75 -12.32 12.56 21.84
CA LEU A 75 -12.24 13.64 22.82
C LEU A 75 -13.03 14.90 22.42
N ASP A 76 -13.67 14.88 21.25
CA ASP A 76 -14.64 15.88 20.74
C ASP A 76 -16.06 15.30 20.74
#